data_AF-A0AAU0RJE1-F1
#
_entry.id   AF-A0AAU0RJE1-F1
#
_cell.length_a   1.000
_cell.length_b   1.000
_cell.length_c   1.000
_cell.angle_alpha   90.00
_cell.angle_beta   90.00
_cell.angle_gamma   90.00
#
_symmetry.space_group_name_H-M   'P 1'
#
loop_
_entity.id
_entity.type
_entity.pdbx_description
1 polymer ?
#
loop_
_entity_poly.entity_id
_entity_poly.type
_entity_poly.pdbx_seq_one_letter_code
_entity_poly.pdbx_strand_id
1 'polypeptide(L)' 'MQPQLKEGIDFYYNEDGYVVLTAAFLLKRGYCCGNGCRHCPYDYEKVPEPRRNDLLAARKLNNEEKG' A
#
# COMPACT_ATOMS: atom_id res chain seq x y z
N MET A 1 1.74 17.04 18.40
CA MET A 1 2.22 17.43 17.06
C MET A 1 1.73 16.38 16.08
N GLN A 2 0.90 16.74 15.11
CA GLN A 2 0.52 15.80 14.05
C GLN A 2 1.75 15.62 13.15
N PRO A 3 2.16 14.38 12.80
CA PRO A 3 3.30 14.19 11.92
C PRO A 3 3.00 14.86 10.57
N GLN A 4 3.85 15.81 10.21
CA GLN A 4 3.82 16.43 8.88
C GLN A 4 4.00 15.33 7.81
N LEU A 5 3.01 15.20 6.94
CA LEU A 5 3.09 14.36 5.74
C LEU A 5 3.91 15.09 4.69
N LYS A 6 4.82 14.38 4.03
CA LYS A 6 5.64 14.93 2.95
C LYS A 6 5.25 14.31 1.61
N GLU A 7 4.78 15.14 0.68
CA GLU A 7 4.51 14.74 -0.70
C GLU A 7 5.79 14.16 -1.35
N GLY A 8 5.61 13.12 -2.17
CA GLY A 8 6.69 12.34 -2.78
C GLY A 8 7.33 11.30 -1.85
N ILE A 9 7.14 11.41 -0.53
CA ILE A 9 7.63 10.42 0.45
C ILE A 9 6.48 9.64 1.06
N ASP A 10 5.54 10.33 1.70
CA ASP A 10 4.42 9.70 2.41
C ASP A 10 3.23 9.45 1.47
N PHE A 11 3.04 10.31 0.46
CA PHE A 11 1.97 10.21 -0.51
C PHE A 11 2.33 10.89 -1.84
N TYR A 12 1.57 10.61 -2.90
CA TYR A 12 1.60 11.34 -4.16
C TYR A 12 0.17 11.43 -4.75
N TYR A 13 -0.04 12.35 -5.68
CA TYR A 13 -1.28 12.41 -6.47
C TYR A 13 -1.13 11.56 -7.73
N ASN A 14 -2.08 10.65 -7.98
CA ASN A 14 -2.11 9.91 -9.25
C ASN A 14 -2.67 10.81 -10.38
N GLU A 15 -2.69 10.27 -11.60
CA GLU A 15 -3.18 10.98 -12.80
C GLU A 15 -4.65 11.40 -12.70
N ASP A 16 -5.44 10.69 -11.88
CA ASP A 16 -6.84 11.01 -11.59
C ASP A 16 -7.01 12.05 -10.46
N GLY A 17 -5.92 12.54 -9.88
CA GLY A 17 -5.95 13.50 -8.76
C GLY A 17 -6.26 12.90 -7.38
N TYR A 18 -6.24 11.57 -7.25
CA TYR A 18 -6.39 10.89 -5.96
C TYR A 18 -5.06 10.81 -5.19
N VAL A 19 -5.16 10.96 -3.87
CA VAL A 19 -4.02 10.76 -2.96
C VAL A 19 -3.72 9.27 -2.83
N VAL A 20 -2.51 8.88 -3.21
CA VAL A 20 -1.98 7.53 -3.04
C VAL A 20 -0.91 7.53 -1.96
N LEU A 21 -1.18 6.81 -0.87
CA LEU A 21 -0.23 6.61 0.23
C LEU A 21 0.87 5.64 -0.18
N THR A 22 2.12 6.00 0.12
CA THR A 22 3.28 5.16 -0.18
C THR A 22 3.48 4.08 0.87
N ALA A 23 4.34 3.11 0.56
CA ALA A 23 4.80 2.13 1.54
C ALA A 23 5.49 2.79 2.76
N ALA A 24 6.21 3.90 2.56
CA ALA A 24 6.90 4.61 3.64
C ALA A 24 5.91 5.19 4.67
N PHE A 25 4.81 5.79 4.21
CA PHE A 25 3.76 6.24 5.13
C PHE A 25 3.10 5.08 5.87
N LEU A 26 2.79 4.00 5.15
CA LEU A 26 2.16 2.82 5.74
C LEU A 26 3.06 2.12 6.76
N LEU A 27 4.38 2.12 6.54
CA LEU A 27 5.38 1.69 7.52
C LEU A 27 5.41 2.61 8.75
N LYS A 28 5.44 3.93 8.54
CA LYS A 28 5.41 4.93 9.63
C LYS A 28 4.13 4.84 10.48
N ARG A 29 3.00 4.45 9.88
CA ARG A 29 1.73 4.18 10.59
C ARG A 29 1.85 2.99 11.56
N GLY A 30 2.77 2.05 11.30
CA GLY A 30 3.13 0.99 12.22
C GLY A 30 2.16 -0.19 12.32
N TYR A 31 1.11 -0.26 11.49
CA TYR A 31 0.22 -1.42 11.45
C TYR A 31 -0.46 -1.62 10.10
N CYS A 32 -0.80 -2.88 9.79
CA CYS A 32 -1.64 -3.24 8.65
C CYS A 32 -3.11 -2.96 8.96
N CYS A 33 -3.78 -2.15 8.13
CA CYS A 33 -5.16 -1.74 8.36
C CYS A 33 -6.23 -2.69 7.81
N GLY A 34 -5.84 -3.74 7.06
CA GLY A 34 -6.78 -4.71 6.48
C GLY A 34 -7.54 -4.23 5.24
N ASN A 35 -7.21 -3.07 4.67
CA ASN A 35 -7.94 -2.52 3.51
C ASN A 35 -7.43 -3.00 2.14
N GLY A 36 -6.32 -3.76 2.09
CA GLY A 36 -5.74 -4.20 0.82
C GLY A 36 -5.09 -3.08 0.00
N CYS A 37 -4.29 -2.21 0.66
CA CYS A 37 -3.65 -1.07 0.02
C CYS A 37 -2.64 -1.47 -1.08
N ARG A 38 -2.58 -0.72 -2.18
CA ARG A 38 -1.67 -0.99 -3.31
C ARG A 38 -0.19 -1.13 -2.89
N HIS A 39 0.26 -0.27 -1.98
CA HIS A 39 1.65 -0.24 -1.48
C HIS A 39 1.80 -0.87 -0.09
N CYS A 40 0.98 -1.89 0.23
CA CYS A 40 0.98 -2.51 1.56
C CYS A 40 2.36 -3.11 1.89
N PRO A 41 3.04 -2.64 2.95
CA PRO A 41 4.36 -3.16 3.35
C PRO A 41 4.27 -4.38 4.27
N TYR A 42 3.06 -4.83 4.63
CA TYR A 42 2.81 -5.87 5.64
C TYR A 42 2.23 -7.17 5.06
N ASP A 43 2.42 -7.40 3.75
CA ASP A 43 1.90 -8.59 3.05
C ASP A 43 0.43 -8.91 3.35
N TYR A 44 -0.36 -7.83 3.47
CA TYR A 44 -1.80 -7.88 3.71
C TYR A 44 -2.22 -8.68 4.96
N GLU A 45 -1.39 -8.75 6.02
CA GLU A 45 -1.62 -9.62 7.19
C GLU A 45 -3.01 -9.51 7.85
N LYS A 46 -3.64 -8.31 7.83
CA LYS A 46 -4.95 -8.05 8.43
C LYS A 46 -6.10 -8.15 7.43
N VAL A 47 -5.82 -8.41 6.16
CA VAL A 47 -6.88 -8.62 5.16
C VAL A 47 -7.41 -10.05 5.33
N PRO A 48 -8.73 -10.24 5.48
CA PRO A 48 -9.30 -11.58 5.63
C PRO A 48 -9.22 -12.39 4.33
N GLU A 49 -9.18 -13.71 4.47
CA GLU A 49 -9.29 -14.64 3.36
C GLU A 49 -10.71 -14.64 2.77
N PRO A 50 -10.86 -14.91 1.45
CA PRO A 50 -9.81 -15.25 0.48
C PRO A 50 -9.05 -14.05 -0.10
N ARG A 51 -9.50 -12.83 0.22
CA ARG A 51 -9.02 -11.58 -0.42
C ARG A 51 -7.52 -11.35 -0.26
N ARG A 52 -6.91 -11.76 0.86
CA ARG A 52 -5.46 -11.63 1.07
C ARG A 52 -4.68 -12.46 0.04
N ASN A 53 -5.06 -13.71 -0.19
CA ASN A 53 -4.44 -14.55 -1.21
C ASN A 53 -4.56 -13.94 -2.62
N ASP A 54 -5.72 -13.40 -2.97
CA ASP A 54 -5.92 -12.73 -4.27
C ASP A 54 -4.98 -11.51 -4.44
N LEU A 55 -4.84 -10.69 -3.39
CA LEU A 55 -3.96 -9.53 -3.41
C LEU A 55 -2.47 -9.91 -3.51
N LEU A 56 -2.06 -10.98 -2.82
CA LEU A 56 -0.69 -11.50 -2.91
C LEU A 56 -0.38 -12.05 -4.30
N ALA A 57 -1.32 -12.78 -4.92
CA ALA A 57 -1.19 -13.27 -6.28
C ALA A 57 -1.09 -12.11 -7.27
N ALA A 58 -1.98 -11.12 -7.18
CA ALA A 58 -1.94 -9.94 -8.03
C ALA A 58 -0.61 -9.17 -7.91
N ARG A 59 -0.04 -9.04 -6.70
CA ARG A 59 1.26 -8.37 -6.52
C ARG A 59 2.40 -9.10 -7.23
N LYS A 60 2.40 -10.44 -7.24
CA LYS A 60 3.42 -11.25 -7.92
C LYS A 60 3.36 -11.03 -9.44
N LEU A 61 2.17 -11.13 -10.03
CA LEU A 61 1.96 -10.91 -11.46
C LEU A 61 2.49 -9.53 -11.90
N ASN A 62 2.11 -8.47 -11.18
CA ASN A 62 2.58 -7.11 -11.46
C ASN A 62 4.11 -6.94 -11.38
N ASN A 63 4.80 -7.77 -10.60
CA ASN A 63 6.26 -7.72 -10.47
C ASN A 63 6.95 -8.53 -11.58
N GLU A 64 6.33 -9.64 -12.02
CA GLU A 64 6.83 -10.48 -13.12
C GLU A 64 6.72 -9.76 -14.47
N GLU A 65 5.64 -9.00 -14.70
CA GLU A 65 5.44 -8.20 -15.92
C GLU A 65 6.41 -7.01 -16.05
N LYS A 66 7.13 -6.66 -14.98
CA LYS A 66 8.12 -5.57 -14.96
C LYS A 66 9.57 -6.06 -15.04
N GLY A 67 9.77 -7.37 -15.18
CA GLY A 67 11.08 -8.02 -15.34
C GLY A 67 11.59 -8.00 -16.78
#